data_AF-A0A966VS91-F1
#
_entry.id   AF-A0A966VS91-F1
#
_cell.length_a   1.000
_cell.length_b   1.000
_cell.length_c   1.000
_cell.angle_alpha   90.00
_cell.angle_beta   90.00
_cell.angle_gamma   90.00
#
_symmetry.space_group_name_H-M   'P 1'
#
loop_
_entity.id
_entity.type
_entity.pdbx_description
1 polymer ?
#
loop_
_entity_poly.entity_id
_entity_poly.type
_entity_poly.pdbx_seq_one_letter_code
_entity_poly.pdbx_strand_id
1 'polypeptide(L)'
;EATEELGLAVAHPHDGPQLIHLDVHPGPRGHRHFDIRFLLLAGNDEPHPGADESPHAKWFSFADAYAIADAGLRGGLTIAERTYVRYRA
;
A
#
# COMPACT_ATOMS: atom_id res chain seq x y z
N GLU A 1 2.56 5.14 -9.81
CA GLU A 1 2.72 4.69 -8.39
C GLU A 1 2.94 3.18 -8.27
N ALA A 2 2.00 2.35 -7.76
CA ALA A 2 2.32 0.97 -7.35
C ALA A 2 2.99 0.08 -8.42
N THR A 3 2.59 0.19 -9.70
CA THR A 3 3.26 -0.54 -10.79
C THR A 3 4.67 -0.01 -11.07
N GLU A 4 4.90 1.30 -10.97
CA GLU A 4 6.21 1.91 -11.18
C GLU A 4 7.15 1.62 -9.99
N GLU A 5 6.66 1.86 -8.77
CA GLU A 5 7.43 1.72 -7.53
C GLU A 5 7.74 0.26 -7.15
N LEU A 6 6.85 -0.69 -7.47
CA LEU A 6 7.03 -2.10 -7.10
C LEU A 6 7.38 -2.98 -8.31
N GLY A 7 7.21 -2.50 -9.54
CA GLY A 7 7.30 -3.32 -10.75
C GLY A 7 6.17 -4.34 -10.92
N LEU A 8 5.19 -4.38 -10.01
CA LEU A 8 4.18 -5.44 -10.00
C LEU A 8 2.97 -5.11 -10.87
N ALA A 9 2.40 -6.15 -11.48
CA ALA A 9 1.05 -6.11 -12.01
C ALA A 9 0.05 -6.10 -10.84
N VAL A 10 -0.62 -4.96 -10.66
CA VAL A 10 -1.60 -4.75 -9.59
C VAL A 10 -2.98 -4.42 -10.16
N ALA A 11 -4.03 -4.82 -9.46
CA ALA A 11 -5.41 -4.54 -9.84
C ALA A 11 -6.26 -4.19 -8.63
N HIS A 12 -7.34 -3.44 -8.86
CA HIS A 12 -8.40 -3.33 -7.86
C HIS A 12 -9.11 -4.68 -7.65
N PRO A 13 -9.77 -4.88 -6.50
CA PRO A 13 -10.68 -6.01 -6.31
C PRO A 13 -11.77 -6.10 -7.39
N HIS A 14 -12.33 -7.29 -7.57
CA HIS A 14 -13.28 -7.60 -8.65
C HIS A 14 -14.60 -6.82 -8.58
N ASP A 15 -14.97 -6.33 -7.40
CA ASP A 15 -16.15 -5.49 -7.16
C ASP A 15 -15.84 -3.98 -7.25
N GLY A 16 -14.60 -3.63 -7.59
CA GLY A 16 -14.16 -2.27 -7.87
C GLY A 16 -13.15 -1.69 -6.86
N PRO A 17 -12.74 -0.42 -7.06
CA PRO A 17 -11.79 0.25 -6.19
C PRO A 17 -12.29 0.39 -4.75
N GLN A 18 -11.47 -0.03 -3.79
CA GLN A 18 -11.77 0.11 -2.36
C GLN A 18 -10.89 1.21 -1.77
N LEU A 19 -11.45 2.39 -1.50
CA LEU A 19 -10.77 3.43 -0.74
C LEU A 19 -10.71 3.00 0.73
N ILE A 20 -9.50 2.74 1.25
CA ILE A 20 -9.32 2.19 2.59
C ILE A 20 -8.83 3.22 3.61
N HIS A 21 -8.20 4.30 3.16
CA HIS A 21 -7.64 5.30 4.07
C HIS A 21 -7.41 6.65 3.38
N LEU A 22 -7.66 7.74 4.12
CA LEU A 22 -7.19 9.07 3.81
C LEU A 22 -6.36 9.56 5.00
N ASP A 23 -5.06 9.69 4.83
CA ASP A 23 -4.18 10.27 5.85
C ASP A 23 -3.91 11.75 5.55
N VAL A 24 -4.05 12.62 6.55
CA VAL A 24 -3.81 14.06 6.39
C VAL A 24 -2.79 14.49 7.42
N HIS A 25 -1.61 14.91 6.94
CA HIS A 25 -0.51 15.30 7.80
C HIS A 25 0.30 16.48 7.23
N PRO A 26 1.09 17.19 8.05
CA PRO A 26 1.96 18.26 7.57
C PRO A 26 3.04 17.73 6.61
N GLY A 27 3.15 18.32 5.43
CA GLY A 27 4.25 18.10 4.50
C GLY A 27 5.44 19.01 4.78
N PRO A 28 6.60 18.79 4.12
CA PRO A 28 7.75 19.67 4.23
C PRO A 28 7.42 21.08 3.72
N ARG A 29 8.08 22.12 4.23
CA ARG A 29 7.88 23.52 3.78
C ARG A 29 6.45 24.07 4.01
N GLY A 30 5.68 23.48 4.92
CA GLY A 30 4.43 24.06 5.42
C GLY A 30 3.18 23.78 4.58
N HIS A 31 3.27 22.96 3.53
CA HIS A 31 2.07 22.43 2.87
C HIS A 31 1.48 21.23 3.64
N ARG A 32 0.32 20.74 3.22
CA ARG A 32 -0.33 19.55 3.79
C ARG A 32 -0.34 18.43 2.77
N HIS A 33 -0.06 17.22 3.22
CA HIS A 33 -0.26 16.01 2.44
C HIS A 33 -1.66 15.46 2.66
N PHE A 34 -2.20 14.86 1.61
CA PHE A 34 -3.49 14.18 1.58
C PHE A 34 -3.26 12.83 0.91
N ASP A 35 -2.88 11.83 1.69
CA ASP A 35 -2.51 10.53 1.16
C ASP A 35 -3.75 9.65 1.04
N ILE A 36 -4.13 9.37 -0.20
CA ILE A 36 -5.26 8.51 -0.54
C ILE A 36 -4.74 7.09 -0.75
N ARG A 37 -5.29 6.10 -0.04
CA ARG A 37 -4.88 4.71 -0.17
C ARG A 37 -6.04 3.83 -0.59
N PHE A 38 -5.81 3.06 -1.65
CA PHE A 38 -6.73 2.04 -2.12
C PHE A 38 -6.19 0.65 -1.83
N LEU A 39 -7.08 -0.33 -1.65
CA LEU A 39 -6.68 -1.73 -1.71
C LEU A 39 -6.38 -2.11 -3.17
N LEU A 40 -5.18 -2.66 -3.37
CA LEU A 40 -4.75 -3.28 -4.62
C LEU A 40 -4.34 -4.72 -4.33
N LEU A 41 -4.59 -5.59 -5.30
CA LEU A 41 -4.24 -7.01 -5.28
C LEU A 41 -3.16 -7.25 -6.34
N ALA A 42 -2.20 -8.11 -6.04
CA ALA A 42 -1.16 -8.54 -6.96
C ALA A 42 -0.99 -10.06 -6.92
N GLY A 43 -0.28 -10.61 -7.90
CA GLY A 43 0.19 -11.99 -7.85
C GLY A 43 1.34 -12.19 -6.85
N ASN A 44 1.95 -13.37 -6.86
CA ASN A 44 3.06 -13.73 -5.98
C ASN A 44 4.44 -13.43 -6.58
N ASP A 45 4.50 -12.64 -7.65
CA ASP A 45 5.78 -12.22 -8.23
C ASP A 45 6.55 -11.36 -7.22
N GLU A 46 7.87 -11.47 -7.22
CA GLU A 46 8.72 -10.65 -6.36
C GLU A 46 8.72 -9.20 -6.85
N PRO A 47 8.64 -8.18 -5.96
CA PRO A 47 8.76 -6.78 -6.36
C PRO A 47 10.09 -6.51 -7.09
N HIS A 48 10.01 -5.77 -8.18
CA HIS A 48 11.13 -5.36 -9.01
C HIS A 48 10.98 -3.86 -9.39
N PRO A 49 11.26 -2.95 -8.42
CA PRO A 49 11.14 -1.51 -8.61
C PRO A 49 11.87 -0.99 -9.85
N GLY A 50 11.37 0.10 -10.44
CA GLY A 50 12.06 0.83 -11.50
C GLY A 50 13.43 1.36 -11.07
N ALA A 51 14.30 1.67 -12.03
CA ALA A 51 15.67 2.11 -11.76
C ALA A 51 15.76 3.43 -10.97
N ASP A 52 14.76 4.30 -11.11
CA ASP A 52 14.68 5.60 -10.43
C ASP A 52 13.87 5.53 -9.12
N GLU A 53 13.40 4.35 -8.72
CA GLU A 53 12.57 4.12 -7.54
C GLU A 53 13.38 3.59 -6.35
N SER A 54 12.74 3.52 -5.18
CA SER A 54 13.36 2.87 -4.01
C SER A 54 13.63 1.39 -4.30
N PRO A 55 14.88 0.90 -4.18
CA PRO A 55 15.21 -0.48 -4.50
C PRO A 55 14.74 -1.48 -3.43
N HIS A 56 14.25 -1.01 -2.29
CA HIS A 56 13.90 -1.84 -1.14
C HIS A 56 12.41 -2.15 -1.11
N ALA A 57 11.98 -3.09 -1.94
CA ALA A 57 10.62 -3.61 -1.94
C ALA A 57 10.63 -5.13 -1.69
N LYS A 58 9.70 -5.61 -0.87
CA LYS A 58 9.47 -7.05 -0.63
C LYS A 58 8.07 -7.28 -0.07
N TRP A 59 7.61 -8.52 -0.15
CA TRP A 59 6.41 -8.96 0.54
C TRP A 59 6.62 -9.06 2.05
N PHE A 60 5.56 -8.77 2.81
CA PHE A 60 5.53 -8.90 4.25
C PHE A 60 4.29 -9.70 4.66
N SER A 61 4.42 -10.49 5.74
CA SER A 61 3.23 -10.88 6.49
C SER A 61 2.61 -9.63 7.14
N PHE A 62 1.32 -9.67 7.48
CA PHE A 62 0.70 -8.55 8.21
C PHE A 62 1.43 -8.25 9.51
N ALA A 63 1.83 -9.29 10.26
CA ALA A 63 2.59 -9.13 11.50
C ALA A 63 3.91 -8.38 11.29
N ASP A 64 4.68 -8.77 10.27
CA ASP A 64 5.95 -8.09 9.95
C ASP A 64 5.72 -6.66 9.47
N ALA A 65 4.67 -6.44 8.67
CA ALA A 65 4.30 -5.10 8.21
C ALA A 65 3.96 -4.17 9.40
N TYR A 66 3.18 -4.62 10.39
CA TYR A 66 2.90 -3.83 11.60
C TYR A 66 4.14 -3.56 12.44
N ALA A 67 5.12 -4.47 12.44
CA ALA A 67 6.35 -4.31 13.21
C ALA A 67 7.21 -3.17 12.67
N ILE A 68 7.21 -2.93 11.35
CA ILE A 68 8.05 -1.92 10.70
C ILE A 68 7.31 -0.64 10.30
N ALA A 69 5.98 -0.67 10.20
CA ALA A 69 5.18 0.46 9.73
C ALA A 69 5.31 1.69 10.63
N ASP A 70 5.51 2.84 9.99
CA ASP A 70 5.40 4.15 10.62
C ASP A 70 3.95 4.44 11.06
N ALA A 71 3.78 5.52 11.84
CA ALA A 71 2.49 5.89 12.38
C ALA A 71 1.44 6.22 11.30
N GLY A 72 1.87 6.83 10.19
CA GLY A 72 1.00 7.24 9.10
C GLY A 72 0.44 6.05 8.32
N LEU A 73 1.18 4.94 8.21
CA LEU A 73 0.74 3.74 7.49
C LEU A 73 -0.20 2.84 8.31
N ARG A 74 -0.04 2.79 9.64
CA ARG A 74 -0.76 1.84 10.52
C ARG A 74 -2.28 1.84 10.34
N GLY A 75 -2.89 3.03 10.25
CA GLY A 75 -4.34 3.16 10.04
C GLY A 75 -4.80 2.49 8.75
N GLY A 76 -4.06 2.70 7.66
CA GLY A 76 -4.32 2.06 6.37
C GLY A 76 -4.12 0.54 6.43
N LEU A 77 -3.06 0.07 7.09
CA LEU A 77 -2.77 -1.36 7.22
C LEU A 77 -3.88 -2.12 7.97
N THR A 78 -4.45 -1.52 9.02
CA THR A 78 -5.58 -2.09 9.76
C THR A 78 -6.84 -2.22 8.93
N ILE A 79 -7.17 -1.22 8.12
CA ILE A 79 -8.34 -1.32 7.24
C ILE A 79 -8.07 -2.29 6.08
N ALA A 80 -6.84 -2.31 5.54
CA ALA A 80 -6.42 -3.24 4.50
C ALA A 80 -6.60 -4.69 4.95
N GLU A 81 -6.05 -5.07 6.11
CA GLU A 81 -6.17 -6.43 6.66
C GLU A 81 -7.63 -6.86 6.80
N ARG A 82 -8.48 -6.01 7.39
CA ARG A 82 -9.91 -6.28 7.59
C ARG A 82 -10.71 -6.36 6.28
N THR A 83 -10.26 -5.67 5.25
CA THR A 83 -10.96 -5.60 3.95
C THR A 83 -10.50 -6.73 3.04
N TYR A 84 -9.19 -7.00 3.02
CA TYR A 84 -8.56 -8.03 2.19
C TYR A 84 -9.12 -9.43 2.44
N VAL A 85 -9.57 -9.76 3.66
CA VAL A 85 -10.18 -11.06 3.95
C VAL A 85 -11.41 -11.38 3.08
N ARG A 86 -12.03 -10.38 2.44
CA ARG A 86 -13.13 -10.59 1.49
C ARG A 86 -12.67 -11.07 0.11
N TYR A 87 -11.39 -10.85 -0.20
CA TYR A 87 -10.79 -11.08 -1.51
C TYR A 87 -9.68 -12.14 -1.48
N ARG A 88 -9.40 -12.74 -0.32
CA ARG A 88 -8.60 -13.96 -0.25
C ARG A 88 -9.35 -15.07 -0.99
N ALA A 89 -8.73 -15.65 -2.01
CA ALA A 89 -9.19 -16.91 -2.59
C ALA A 89 -8.90 -18.07 -1.63
#